data_AF-A0A524P6S0-F1
#
_entry.id   AF-A0A524P6S0-F1
#
_cell.length_a   1.000
_cell.length_b   1.000
_cell.length_c   1.000
_cell.angle_alpha   90.00
_cell.angle_beta   90.00
_cell.angle_gamma   90.00
#
_symmetry.space_group_name_H-M   'P 1'
#
loop_
_entity.id
_entity.type
_entity.pdbx_description
1 polymer ?
#
loop_
_entity_poly.entity_id
_entity_poly.type
_entity_poly.pdbx_seq_one_letter_code
_entity_poly.pdbx_strand_id
1 'polypeptide(L)'
;MQRYVQKIGLQFNEAKTHIVSRSSGFDFLGFHFVKYPHSHLRVIPSKKSIKRVGRSIKDVIVKNKQAKTDGLIYKINSITRGWAIYFRYCRSWKAFGDLDNITFRWIWKWCVRRHPLKSKRWIRKKYFSHQKGNKWRLSGEYWEKLYFSDIK
;
A
#
# COMPACT_ATOMS: atom_id res chain seq x y z
N MET A 1 -21.43 -30.05 0.42
CA MET A 1 -21.45 -28.69 1.00
C MET A 1 -22.84 -28.05 0.98
N GLN A 2 -23.49 -27.84 -0.17
CA GLN A 2 -24.80 -27.15 -0.23
C GLN A 2 -25.90 -27.79 0.63
N ARG A 3 -26.03 -29.12 0.57
CA ARG A 3 -26.94 -29.88 1.44
C ARG A 3 -26.64 -29.72 2.95
N TYR A 4 -25.40 -29.46 3.32
CA TYR A 4 -25.00 -29.27 4.72
C TYR A 4 -25.30 -27.84 5.19
N VAL A 5 -25.00 -26.84 4.37
CA VAL A 5 -25.26 -25.42 4.66
C VAL A 5 -26.76 -25.15 4.84
N GLN A 6 -27.62 -25.82 4.04
CA GLN A 6 -29.07 -25.75 4.20
C GLN A 6 -29.57 -26.39 5.51
N LYS A 7 -28.96 -27.48 5.97
CA LYS A 7 -29.32 -28.13 7.25
C LYS A 7 -29.11 -27.22 8.46
N ILE A 8 -28.14 -26.31 8.39
CA ILE A 8 -27.86 -25.33 9.45
C ILE A 8 -28.59 -23.98 9.24
N GLY A 9 -29.56 -23.93 8.31
CA GLY A 9 -30.37 -22.73 8.05
C GLY A 9 -29.66 -21.62 7.28
N LEU A 10 -28.54 -21.92 6.63
CA LEU A 10 -27.80 -20.96 5.80
C LEU A 10 -28.00 -21.26 4.30
N GLN A 11 -27.77 -20.25 3.46
CA GLN A 11 -27.78 -20.39 2.01
C GLN A 11 -26.56 -19.71 1.40
N PHE A 12 -26.11 -20.22 0.24
CA PHE A 12 -25.03 -19.58 -0.51
C PHE A 12 -25.54 -18.31 -1.17
N ASN A 13 -24.69 -17.29 -1.20
CA ASN A 13 -24.95 -16.11 -2.01
C ASN A 13 -24.51 -16.41 -3.44
N GLU A 14 -25.46 -16.74 -4.31
CA GLU A 14 -25.20 -17.11 -5.71
C GLU A 14 -24.47 -16.01 -6.50
N ALA A 15 -24.62 -14.73 -6.13
CA ALA A 15 -23.88 -13.63 -6.76
C ALA A 15 -22.38 -13.60 -6.38
N LYS A 16 -21.99 -14.25 -5.28
CA LYS A 16 -20.60 -14.33 -4.81
C LYS A 16 -19.97 -15.70 -5.09
N THR A 17 -20.79 -16.75 -5.20
CA THR A 17 -20.34 -18.12 -5.44
C THR A 17 -20.16 -18.38 -6.92
N HIS A 18 -18.95 -18.73 -7.34
CA HIS A 18 -18.66 -19.09 -8.72
C HIS A 18 -17.46 -20.03 -8.76
N ILE A 19 -17.48 -20.97 -9.71
CA ILE A 19 -16.35 -21.87 -9.97
C ILE A 19 -15.39 -21.14 -10.91
N VAL A 20 -14.14 -20.99 -10.50
CA VAL A 20 -13.08 -20.39 -11.31
C VAL A 20 -12.12 -21.44 -11.84
N SER A 21 -11.56 -21.18 -13.01
CA SER A 21 -10.44 -21.96 -13.50
C SER A 21 -9.18 -21.70 -12.67
N ARG A 22 -8.35 -22.73 -12.52
CA ARG A 22 -7.02 -22.63 -11.92
C ARG A 22 -6.15 -21.55 -12.59
N SER A 23 -6.32 -21.33 -13.89
CA SER A 23 -5.56 -20.36 -14.68
C SER A 23 -6.05 -18.92 -14.49
N SER A 24 -7.34 -18.71 -14.24
CA SER A 24 -7.90 -17.39 -13.93
C SER A 24 -7.64 -16.99 -12.48
N GLY A 25 -7.57 -17.98 -11.58
CA GLY A 25 -7.36 -17.77 -10.16
C GLY A 25 -8.57 -17.19 -9.43
N PHE A 26 -8.42 -16.93 -8.14
CA PHE A 26 -9.44 -16.29 -7.30
C PHE A 26 -8.82 -15.44 -6.19
N ASP A 27 -9.62 -14.52 -5.66
CA ASP A 27 -9.26 -13.70 -4.51
C ASP A 27 -9.79 -14.32 -3.20
N PHE A 28 -8.94 -14.46 -2.19
CA PHE A 28 -9.32 -14.91 -0.85
C PHE A 28 -8.49 -14.20 0.23
N LEU A 29 -9.15 -13.63 1.25
CA LEU A 29 -8.52 -12.86 2.34
C LEU A 29 -7.52 -11.78 1.89
N GLY A 30 -7.78 -11.18 0.73
CA GLY A 30 -6.93 -10.14 0.15
C GLY A 30 -5.74 -10.66 -0.65
N PHE A 31 -5.54 -11.98 -0.72
CA PHE A 31 -4.60 -12.65 -1.61
C PHE A 31 -5.29 -13.06 -2.92
N HIS A 32 -4.52 -13.16 -3.98
CA HIS A 32 -4.92 -13.71 -5.26
C HIS A 32 -4.11 -14.97 -5.53
N PHE A 33 -4.81 -16.08 -5.73
CA PHE A 33 -4.24 -17.40 -5.97
C PHE A 33 -4.40 -17.74 -7.44
N VAL A 34 -3.29 -17.98 -8.14
CA VAL A 34 -3.29 -18.33 -9.56
C VAL A 34 -2.19 -19.35 -9.87
N LYS A 35 -2.46 -20.33 -10.75
CA LYS A 35 -1.45 -21.30 -11.18
C LYS A 35 -1.49 -21.44 -12.70
N TYR A 36 -0.51 -20.83 -13.37
CA TYR A 36 -0.34 -20.93 -14.82
C TYR A 36 0.08 -22.37 -15.24
N PRO A 37 -0.11 -22.75 -16.52
CA PRO A 37 0.43 -24.00 -17.06
C PRO A 37 1.92 -24.14 -16.74
N HIS A 38 2.35 -25.34 -16.36
CA HIS A 38 3.75 -25.67 -16.03
C HIS A 38 4.43 -24.75 -14.99
N SER A 39 3.65 -24.14 -14.08
CA SER A 39 4.18 -23.26 -13.03
C SER A 39 3.70 -23.64 -11.63
N HIS A 40 4.44 -23.20 -10.61
CA HIS A 40 4.02 -23.30 -9.22
C HIS A 40 2.85 -22.35 -8.91
N LEU A 41 2.10 -22.68 -7.86
CA LEU A 41 1.06 -21.80 -7.34
C LEU A 41 1.69 -20.44 -6.99
N ARG A 42 1.07 -19.38 -7.51
CA ARG A 42 1.45 -18.01 -7.21
C ARG A 42 0.40 -17.40 -6.28
N VAL A 43 0.87 -16.94 -5.13
CA VAL A 43 0.08 -16.17 -4.16
C VAL A 43 0.64 -14.75 -4.15
N ILE A 44 -0.20 -13.79 -4.53
CA ILE A 44 0.15 -12.36 -4.55
C ILE A 44 -0.92 -11.55 -3.81
N PRO A 45 -0.63 -10.31 -3.37
CA PRO A 45 -1.69 -9.42 -2.92
C PRO A 45 -2.68 -9.14 -4.06
N SER A 46 -3.97 -9.27 -3.77
CA SER A 46 -5.04 -8.98 -4.74
C SER A 46 -5.03 -7.49 -5.12
N LYS A 47 -5.45 -7.19 -6.35
CA LYS A 47 -5.61 -5.80 -6.81
C LYS A 47 -6.55 -5.00 -5.90
N LYS A 48 -7.57 -5.66 -5.33
CA LYS A 48 -8.51 -5.07 -4.38
C LYS A 48 -7.81 -4.67 -3.07
N SER A 49 -6.92 -5.51 -2.54
CA SER A 49 -6.13 -5.21 -1.35
C SER A 49 -5.22 -4.00 -1.56
N ILE A 50 -4.46 -3.97 -2.67
CA ILE A 50 -3.56 -2.85 -3.01
C ILE A 50 -4.35 -1.54 -3.13
N LYS A 51 -5.48 -1.55 -3.84
CA LYS A 51 -6.35 -0.38 -3.96
C LYS A 51 -6.89 0.08 -2.61
N ARG A 52 -7.23 -0.84 -1.70
CA ARG A 52 -7.73 -0.52 -0.37
C ARG A 52 -6.68 0.21 0.46
N VAL A 53 -5.47 -0.32 0.58
CA VAL A 53 -4.40 0.35 1.33
C VAL A 53 -4.00 1.68 0.68
N GLY A 54 -3.97 1.76 -0.64
CA GLY A 54 -3.73 3.02 -1.36
C GLY A 54 -4.79 4.09 -1.08
N ARG A 55 -6.05 3.71 -0.90
CA ARG A 55 -7.11 4.62 -0.45
C ARG A 55 -6.89 5.07 0.99
N SER A 56 -6.54 4.18 1.91
CA SER A 56 -6.24 4.55 3.29
C SER A 56 -5.09 5.58 3.36
N ILE A 57 -4.03 5.38 2.58
CA ILE A 57 -2.91 6.33 2.49
C ILE A 57 -3.37 7.67 1.92
N LYS A 58 -4.15 7.66 0.83
CA LYS A 58 -4.77 8.87 0.27
C LYS A 58 -5.56 9.62 1.34
N ASP A 59 -6.41 8.91 2.07
CA ASP A 59 -7.31 9.52 3.06
C ASP A 59 -6.53 10.15 4.20
N VAL A 60 -5.46 9.51 4.66
CA VAL A 60 -4.51 10.10 5.63
C VAL A 60 -3.91 11.39 5.06
N ILE A 61 -3.39 11.37 3.84
CA ILE A 61 -2.76 12.55 3.22
C ILE A 61 -3.78 13.70 3.05
N VAL A 62 -5.00 13.39 2.62
CA VAL A 62 -6.07 14.38 2.39
C VAL A 62 -6.61 14.95 3.70
N LYS A 63 -6.67 14.16 4.78
CA LYS A 63 -7.06 14.66 6.11
C LYS A 63 -5.95 15.51 6.76
N ASN A 64 -4.69 15.27 6.41
CA ASN A 64 -3.52 15.90 7.03
C ASN A 64 -2.88 16.96 6.11
N LYS A 65 -3.68 17.85 5.52
CA LYS A 65 -3.20 18.88 4.57
C LYS A 65 -2.13 19.81 5.16
N GLN A 66 -2.24 20.16 6.43
CA GLN A 66 -1.32 21.12 7.07
C GLN A 66 -0.30 20.47 8.00
N ALA A 67 -0.37 19.14 8.19
CA ALA A 67 0.49 18.42 9.14
C ALA A 67 1.98 18.62 8.86
N LYS A 68 2.83 18.56 9.89
CA LYS A 68 4.28 18.51 9.70
C LYS A 68 4.67 17.28 8.88
N THR A 69 5.74 17.39 8.08
CA THR A 69 6.20 16.30 7.20
C THR A 69 6.45 15.02 7.99
N ASP A 70 7.08 15.12 9.17
CA ASP A 70 7.40 13.97 10.03
C ASP A 70 6.14 13.25 10.51
N GLY A 71 5.14 14.01 10.96
CA GLY A 71 3.86 13.43 11.39
C GLY A 71 3.11 12.76 10.24
N LEU A 72 3.23 13.28 9.01
CA LEU A 72 2.65 12.63 7.83
C LEU A 72 3.39 11.33 7.50
N ILE A 73 4.72 11.34 7.50
CA ILE A 73 5.54 10.14 7.25
C ILE A 73 5.23 9.06 8.29
N TYR A 74 5.14 9.41 9.58
CA TYR A 74 4.81 8.46 10.64
C TYR A 74 3.47 7.76 10.38
N LYS A 75 2.42 8.52 10.06
CA LYS A 75 1.09 7.97 9.77
C LYS A 75 1.09 7.05 8.54
N ILE A 76 1.80 7.44 7.48
CA ILE A 76 1.93 6.60 6.28
C ILE A 76 2.70 5.31 6.60
N ASN A 77 3.82 5.43 7.32
CA ASN A 77 4.66 4.28 7.70
C ASN A 77 3.94 3.27 8.59
N SER A 78 3.07 3.72 9.49
CA SER A 78 2.25 2.83 10.32
C SER A 78 1.35 1.92 9.45
N ILE A 79 0.68 2.51 8.45
CA ILE A 79 -0.19 1.78 7.52
C ILE A 79 0.62 0.83 6.65
N THR A 80 1.70 1.32 6.03
CA THR A 80 2.52 0.51 5.11
C THR A 80 3.23 -0.61 5.84
N ARG A 81 3.69 -0.39 7.09
CA ARG A 81 4.29 -1.43 7.93
C ARG A 81 3.30 -2.55 8.23
N GLY A 82 2.10 -2.23 8.67
CA GLY A 82 1.06 -3.24 8.95
C GLY A 82 0.72 -4.06 7.69
N TRP A 83 0.57 -3.38 6.55
CA TRP A 83 0.29 -4.04 5.28
C TRP A 83 1.46 -4.92 4.80
N ALA A 84 2.70 -4.46 4.97
CA ALA A 84 3.90 -5.22 4.62
C ALA A 84 4.05 -6.48 5.47
N ILE A 85 3.78 -6.38 6.78
CA ILE A 85 3.79 -7.53 7.69
C ILE A 85 2.74 -8.56 7.27
N TYR A 86 1.52 -8.13 6.96
CA TYR A 86 0.43 -9.03 6.54
C TYR A 86 0.76 -9.79 5.24
N PHE A 87 1.40 -9.13 4.27
CA PHE A 87 1.76 -9.72 2.98
C PHE A 87 3.21 -10.25 2.91
N ARG A 88 3.92 -10.40 4.04
CA ARG A 88 5.36 -10.76 4.05
C ARG A 88 5.69 -12.14 3.48
N TYR A 89 4.75 -13.08 3.54
CA TYR A 89 4.95 -14.47 3.10
C TYR A 89 4.52 -14.75 1.66
N CYS A 90 4.04 -13.73 0.92
CA CYS A 90 3.58 -13.90 -0.45
C CYS A 90 4.52 -13.18 -1.44
N ARG A 91 4.36 -13.45 -2.74
CA ARG A 91 5.12 -12.74 -3.79
C ARG A 91 4.55 -11.32 -3.95
N SER A 92 5.09 -10.38 -3.19
CA SER A 92 4.54 -9.03 -3.04
C SER A 92 5.38 -7.90 -3.64
N TRP A 93 6.56 -8.18 -4.22
CA TRP A 93 7.46 -7.13 -4.77
C TRP A 93 6.77 -6.17 -5.74
N LYS A 94 5.98 -6.69 -6.69
CA LYS A 94 5.24 -5.86 -7.66
C LYS A 94 4.15 -5.03 -6.98
N ALA A 95 3.49 -5.61 -5.97
CA ALA A 95 2.45 -4.94 -5.21
C ALA A 95 3.02 -3.80 -4.35
N PHE A 96 4.23 -3.95 -3.79
CA PHE A 96 4.94 -2.86 -3.12
C PHE A 96 5.29 -1.74 -4.10
N GLY A 97 5.79 -2.06 -5.29
CA GLY A 97 6.05 -1.05 -6.33
C GLY A 97 4.79 -0.28 -6.76
N ASP A 98 3.66 -0.98 -6.92
CA ASP A 98 2.37 -0.34 -7.20
C ASP A 98 1.94 0.60 -6.06
N LEU A 99 2.11 0.17 -4.81
CA LEU A 99 1.79 0.97 -3.63
C LEU A 99 2.70 2.19 -3.49
N ASP A 100 4.00 2.06 -3.75
CA ASP A 100 4.96 3.15 -3.73
C ASP A 100 4.59 4.22 -4.76
N ASN A 101 4.22 3.80 -5.98
CA ASN A 101 3.74 4.71 -7.02
C ASN A 101 2.48 5.47 -6.61
N ILE A 102 1.51 4.79 -6.01
CA ILE A 102 0.29 5.42 -5.50
C ILE A 102 0.63 6.43 -4.40
N THR A 103 1.45 6.02 -3.44
CA THR A 103 1.85 6.82 -2.28
C THR A 103 2.62 8.06 -2.71
N PHE A 104 3.59 7.90 -3.60
CA PHE A 104 4.38 8.99 -4.17
C PHE A 104 3.49 10.03 -4.87
N ARG A 105 2.53 9.60 -5.70
CA ARG A 105 1.60 10.51 -6.39
C ARG A 105 0.82 11.38 -5.42
N TRP A 106 0.35 10.81 -4.31
CA TRP A 106 -0.39 11.57 -3.29
C TRP A 106 0.50 12.49 -2.46
N ILE A 107 1.70 12.02 -2.08
CA ILE A 107 2.70 12.85 -1.40
C ILE A 107 3.08 14.04 -2.29
N TRP A 108 3.36 13.81 -3.57
CA TRP A 108 3.71 14.87 -4.51
C TRP A 108 2.61 15.93 -4.61
N LYS A 109 1.34 15.50 -4.76
CA LYS A 109 0.19 16.41 -4.74
C LYS A 109 0.11 17.21 -3.45
N TRP A 110 0.37 16.57 -2.31
CA TRP A 110 0.38 17.23 -1.01
C TRP A 110 1.50 18.28 -0.92
N CYS A 111 2.71 17.97 -1.38
CA CYS A 111 3.85 18.90 -1.40
C CYS A 111 3.58 20.11 -2.30
N VAL A 112 3.09 19.89 -3.53
CA VAL A 112 2.79 20.96 -4.49
C VAL A 112 1.70 21.89 -3.96
N ARG A 113 0.63 21.33 -3.39
CA ARG A 113 -0.47 22.13 -2.82
C ARG A 113 -0.01 23.05 -1.70
N ARG A 114 1.02 22.68 -0.93
CA ARG A 114 1.54 23.51 0.16
C ARG A 114 2.33 24.73 -0.31
N HIS A 115 2.80 24.73 -1.55
CA HIS A 115 3.69 25.76 -2.07
C HIS A 115 3.26 26.20 -3.47
N PRO A 116 2.08 26.84 -3.61
CA PRO A 116 1.55 27.25 -4.91
C PRO A 116 2.47 28.23 -5.66
N LEU A 117 3.25 29.03 -4.93
CA LEU A 117 4.16 30.05 -5.49
C LEU A 117 5.60 29.55 -5.70
N LYS A 118 5.91 28.28 -5.39
CA LYS A 118 7.27 27.75 -5.52
C LYS A 118 7.38 26.79 -6.69
N SER A 119 8.54 26.80 -7.35
CA SER A 119 8.81 25.88 -8.46
C SER A 119 8.83 24.42 -7.99
N LYS A 120 8.47 23.50 -8.90
CA LYS A 120 8.56 22.05 -8.65
C LYS A 120 9.97 21.61 -8.27
N ARG A 121 11.01 22.25 -8.81
CA ARG A 121 12.41 21.99 -8.47
C ARG A 121 12.72 22.33 -7.02
N TRP A 122 12.21 23.47 -6.53
CA TRP A 122 12.35 23.86 -5.13
C TRP A 122 11.59 22.91 -4.20
N ILE A 123 10.34 22.56 -4.55
CA ILE A 123 9.54 21.60 -3.77
C ILE A 123 10.26 20.26 -3.67
N ARG A 124 10.84 19.78 -4.77
CA ARG A 124 11.65 18.55 -4.77
C ARG A 124 12.82 18.68 -3.79
N LYS A 125 13.60 19.76 -3.87
CA LYS A 125 14.76 19.99 -2.99
C LYS A 125 14.37 20.10 -1.51
N LYS A 126 13.20 20.66 -1.21
CA LYS A 126 12.72 20.84 0.18
C LYS A 126 12.29 19.52 0.83
N TYR A 127 11.52 18.70 0.12
CA TYR A 127 10.87 17.52 0.71
C TYR A 127 11.60 16.21 0.44
N PHE A 128 12.42 16.15 -0.61
CA PHE A 128 13.07 14.91 -1.03
C PHE A 128 14.58 15.02 -0.93
N SER A 129 15.18 14.12 -0.15
CA SER A 129 16.62 13.99 0.01
C SER A 129 17.20 12.95 -0.96
N HIS A 130 18.48 13.14 -1.28
CA HIS A 130 19.25 12.17 -2.05
C HIS A 130 19.97 11.24 -1.08
N GLN A 131 19.54 9.99 -0.98
CA GLN A 131 20.25 9.00 -0.16
C GLN A 131 20.39 7.68 -0.91
N LYS A 132 21.62 7.14 -0.91
CA LYS A 132 21.97 5.82 -1.49
C LYS A 132 21.40 5.61 -2.92
N GLY A 133 21.53 6.63 -3.78
CA GLY A 133 21.05 6.60 -5.18
C GLY A 133 19.55 6.84 -5.38
N ASN A 134 18.73 6.89 -4.33
CA ASN A 134 17.32 7.23 -4.42
C ASN A 134 17.12 8.74 -4.22
N LYS A 135 16.69 9.43 -5.28
CA LYS A 135 16.48 10.90 -5.31
C LYS A 135 15.12 11.35 -4.77
N TRP A 136 14.24 10.41 -4.44
CA TRP A 136 12.83 10.62 -4.11
C TRP A 136 12.45 10.06 -2.74
N ARG A 137 13.38 10.05 -1.79
CA ARG A 137 13.06 9.75 -0.39
C ARG A 137 12.47 10.99 0.29
N LEU A 138 11.20 10.89 0.68
CA LEU A 138 10.55 11.91 1.50
C LEU A 138 11.28 12.01 2.85
N SER A 139 11.74 13.20 3.19
CA SER A 139 12.45 13.50 4.43
C SER A 139 11.78 14.67 5.14
N GLY A 140 11.58 14.54 6.45
CA GLY A 140 11.21 15.65 7.32
C GLY A 140 12.40 16.15 8.14
N GLU A 141 12.21 17.27 8.84
CA GLU A 141 13.27 18.00 9.55
C GLU A 141 13.71 17.31 10.85
N TYR A 142 12.93 16.35 11.38
CA TYR A 142 13.19 15.72 12.68
C TYR A 142 13.73 14.26 12.61
N TRP A 143 13.82 13.66 11.42
CA TRP A 143 14.25 12.26 11.24
C TRP A 143 15.68 11.97 11.70
N GLU A 144 16.57 12.96 11.61
CA GLU A 144 17.94 12.84 12.12
C GLU A 144 18.01 12.80 13.65
N LYS A 145 17.00 13.30 14.37
CA LYS A 145 17.02 13.32 15.85
C LYS A 145 16.44 12.06 16.48
N LEU A 146 15.46 11.41 15.83
CA LEU A 146 14.74 10.26 16.40
C LEU A 146 15.34 8.90 16.03
N TYR A 147 16.00 8.76 14.88
CA TYR A 147 16.59 7.47 14.48
C TYR A 147 18.00 7.22 15.01
N PHE A 148 18.71 8.28 15.45
CA PHE A 148 20.05 8.17 16.03
C PHE A 148 20.06 8.25 17.57
N SER A 149 18.92 8.51 18.21
CA SER A 149 18.77 8.41 19.67
C SER A 149 18.48 6.99 20.14
N ASP A 150 17.82 6.19 19.31
CA ASP A 150 17.30 4.86 19.66
C ASP A 150 18.25 3.72 19.24
N ILE A 151 19.48 4.07 18.84
CA ILE A 151 20.58 3.15 18.57
C ILE A 151 21.72 3.51 19.54
N LYS A 152 21.51 3.20 20.82
CA LYS A 152 22.55 3.01 21.82
C LYS A 152 22.21 1.78 22.63
#